data_AF-A0AAU9JFS2-F1
#
_entry.id   AF-A0AAU9JFS2-F1
#
_cell.length_a   1.000
_cell.length_b   1.000
_cell.length_c   1.000
_cell.angle_alpha   90.00
_cell.angle_beta   90.00
_cell.angle_gamma   90.00
#
_symmetry.space_group_name_H-M   'P 1'
#
loop_
_entity.id
_entity.type
_entity.pdbx_description
1 polymer ?
#
loop_
_entity_poly.entity_id
_entity_poly.type
_entity_poly.pdbx_seq_one_letter_code
_entity_poly.pdbx_strand_id
1 'polypeptide(L)'
;MEEQEEKIFVPIPIHWNSVGPGLSLIAQLSNELLAEREKCAQLSQELESEKVKYQQLESCLSSFVPEDKAKMPRIESWNSIASTAAEFEDEKPLVGIYPPHVREQKILKYKMKLKKYRQKVRISRSFKGRSETAKQKLRVKGKFVKSFDNNLNDL
;
A
#
# COMPACT_ATOMS: atom_id res chain seq x y z
N MET A 1 -5.81 25.76 -27.96
CA MET A 1 -7.02 25.41 -27.22
C MET A 1 -7.53 24.14 -27.86
N GLU A 2 -7.25 22.98 -27.27
CA GLU A 2 -7.78 21.70 -27.73
C GLU A 2 -9.12 21.49 -27.03
N GLU A 3 -10.21 21.57 -27.80
CA GLU A 3 -11.55 21.24 -27.33
C GLU A 3 -11.63 19.73 -27.13
N GLN A 4 -11.83 19.30 -25.89
CA GLN A 4 -12.10 17.90 -25.57
C GLN A 4 -13.55 17.61 -25.91
N GLU A 5 -13.78 16.82 -26.97
CA GLU A 5 -15.09 16.31 -27.34
C GLU A 5 -15.69 15.49 -26.18
N GLU A 6 -16.70 16.03 -25.51
CA GLU A 6 -17.49 15.31 -24.53
C GLU A 6 -18.24 14.17 -25.24
N LYS A 7 -17.80 12.93 -25.01
CA LYS A 7 -18.51 11.73 -25.49
C LYS A 7 -19.89 11.68 -24.83
N ILE A 8 -20.92 12.07 -25.57
CA ILE A 8 -22.32 11.94 -25.19
C ILE A 8 -22.64 10.45 -25.03
N PHE A 9 -22.79 9.99 -23.79
CA PHE A 9 -23.25 8.64 -23.49
C PHE A 9 -24.78 8.61 -23.56
N VAL A 10 -25.32 8.05 -24.66
CA VAL A 10 -26.76 7.87 -24.81
C VAL A 10 -27.16 6.54 -24.17
N PRO A 11 -28.03 6.52 -23.14
CA PRO A 11 -28.43 5.28 -22.49
C PRO A 11 -29.25 4.41 -23.47
N ILE A 12 -28.85 3.14 -23.63
CA ILE A 12 -29.56 2.16 -24.46
C ILE A 12 -30.78 1.65 -23.66
N PRO A 13 -32.02 1.80 -24.17
CA PRO A 13 -33.20 1.26 -23.51
C PRO A 13 -33.17 -0.27 -23.51
N ILE A 14 -33.39 -0.88 -22.35
CA ILE A 14 -33.65 -2.32 -22.26
C ILE A 14 -34.99 -2.58 -22.96
N HIS A 15 -34.98 -3.31 -24.07
CA HIS A 15 -36.18 -3.66 -24.84
C HIS A 15 -37.20 -4.44 -23.99
N TRP A 16 -38.50 -4.12 -24.13
CA TRP A 16 -39.59 -4.61 -23.29
C TRP A 16 -40.29 -5.87 -23.85
N ASN A 17 -39.78 -6.44 -24.95
CA ASN A 17 -40.52 -7.42 -25.75
C ASN A 17 -40.17 -8.89 -25.45
N SER A 18 -40.12 -9.27 -24.17
CA SER A 18 -40.07 -10.69 -23.81
C SER A 18 -41.04 -10.97 -22.67
N VAL A 19 -42.14 -11.63 -23.01
CA VAL A 19 -43.11 -12.20 -22.07
C VAL A 19 -42.43 -13.37 -21.36
N GLY A 20 -41.76 -13.08 -20.24
CA GLY A 20 -40.98 -14.02 -19.43
C GLY A 20 -40.55 -13.36 -18.10
N PRO A 21 -39.79 -14.04 -17.21
CA PRO A 21 -39.48 -13.62 -15.84
C PRO A 21 -38.67 -12.31 -15.68
N GLY A 22 -38.54 -11.52 -16.74
CA GLY A 22 -37.85 -10.24 -16.81
C GLY A 22 -38.44 -9.13 -15.94
N LEU A 23 -39.73 -9.19 -15.55
CA LEU A 23 -40.29 -8.19 -14.62
C LEU A 23 -39.60 -8.23 -13.25
N SER A 24 -39.23 -9.43 -12.77
CA SER A 24 -38.51 -9.58 -11.50
C SER A 24 -37.08 -9.01 -11.58
N LEU A 25 -36.40 -9.24 -12.70
CA LEU A 25 -35.06 -8.74 -12.95
C LEU A 25 -35.06 -7.21 -13.13
N ILE A 26 -36.05 -6.66 -13.85
CA ILE A 26 -36.20 -5.20 -14.01
C ILE A 26 -36.43 -4.55 -12.64
N ALA A 27 -37.28 -5.13 -11.80
CA ALA A 27 -37.51 -4.64 -10.44
C ALA A 27 -36.26 -4.72 -9.56
N GLN A 28 -35.46 -5.80 -9.69
CA GLN A 28 -34.18 -5.93 -9.00
C GLN A 28 -33.18 -4.88 -9.45
N LEU A 29 -33.01 -4.70 -10.76
CA LEU A 29 -32.12 -3.69 -11.34
C LEU A 29 -32.55 -2.26 -11.00
N SER A 30 -33.85 -1.98 -10.96
CA SER A 30 -34.34 -0.66 -10.53
C SER A 30 -34.04 -0.39 -9.06
N ASN A 31 -34.18 -1.40 -8.19
CA ASN A 31 -33.87 -1.26 -6.77
C ASN A 31 -32.36 -1.08 -6.54
N GLU A 32 -31.53 -1.85 -7.25
CA GLU A 32 -30.07 -1.72 -7.19
C GLU A 32 -29.60 -0.34 -7.69
N LEU A 33 -30.19 0.15 -8.78
CA LEU A 33 -29.91 1.48 -9.32
C LEU A 33 -30.32 2.59 -8.34
N LEU A 34 -31.47 2.45 -7.67
CA LEU A 34 -31.89 3.40 -6.63
C LEU A 34 -30.95 3.37 -5.42
N ALA A 35 -30.53 2.19 -4.97
CA ALA A 35 -29.59 2.04 -3.87
C ALA A 35 -28.21 2.66 -4.19
N GLU A 36 -27.69 2.45 -5.39
CA GLU A 36 -26.43 3.07 -5.82
C GLU A 36 -26.57 4.60 -5.97
N ARG A 37 -27.72 5.11 -6.40
CA ARG A 37 -27.99 6.56 -6.42
C ARG A 37 -27.99 7.16 -5.01
N GLU A 38 -28.64 6.49 -4.06
CA GLU A 38 -28.68 6.93 -2.66
C GLU A 38 -27.27 6.94 -2.05
N LYS A 39 -26.50 5.87 -2.27
CA LYS A 39 -25.10 5.77 -1.85
C LYS A 39 -24.23 6.86 -2.47
N CYS A 40 -24.38 7.14 -3.77
CA CYS A 40 -23.68 8.25 -4.42
C CYS A 40 -24.02 9.60 -3.78
N ALA A 41 -25.29 9.82 -3.42
CA ALA A 41 -25.74 11.04 -2.75
C ALA A 41 -25.13 11.17 -1.33
N GLN A 42 -25.09 10.09 -0.56
CA GLN A 42 -24.46 10.05 0.76
C GLN A 42 -22.95 10.37 0.68
N LEU A 43 -22.23 9.70 -0.24
CA LEU A 43 -20.80 9.96 -0.45
C LEU A 43 -20.52 11.40 -0.88
N SER A 44 -21.39 11.99 -1.71
CA SER A 44 -21.27 13.38 -2.13
C SER A 44 -21.43 14.33 -0.94
N GLN A 45 -22.37 14.04 -0.03
CA GLN A 45 -22.57 14.82 1.19
C GLN A 45 -21.38 14.69 2.17
N GLU A 46 -20.86 13.47 2.35
CA GLU A 46 -19.67 13.21 3.17
C GLU A 46 -18.45 13.97 2.64
N LEU A 47 -18.20 13.89 1.33
CA LEU A 47 -17.11 14.60 0.67
C LEU A 47 -17.21 16.11 0.89
N GLU A 48 -18.40 16.69 0.77
CA GLU A 48 -18.61 18.12 1.00
C GLU A 48 -18.36 18.50 2.46
N SER A 49 -18.79 17.65 3.40
CA SER A 49 -18.50 17.85 4.83
C SER A 49 -16.99 17.81 5.13
N GLU A 50 -16.23 16.97 4.43
CA GLU A 50 -14.77 16.93 4.55
C GLU A 50 -14.13 18.18 3.98
N LYS A 51 -14.54 18.65 2.80
CA LYS A 51 -14.04 19.90 2.22
C LYS A 51 -14.22 21.09 3.16
N VAL A 52 -15.40 21.20 3.79
CA VAL A 52 -15.66 22.26 4.77
C VAL A 52 -14.70 22.16 5.97
N LYS A 53 -14.46 20.96 6.50
CA LYS A 53 -13.48 20.75 7.59
C LYS A 53 -12.06 21.14 7.14
N TYR A 54 -11.66 20.78 5.93
CA TYR A 54 -10.36 21.19 5.38
C TYR A 54 -10.24 22.70 5.26
N GLN A 55 -11.25 23.39 4.73
CA GLN A 55 -11.27 24.85 4.65
C GLN A 55 -11.18 25.52 6.02
N GLN A 56 -11.89 24.98 7.02
CA GLN A 56 -11.79 25.47 8.41
C GLN A 56 -10.38 25.29 8.98
N LEU A 57 -9.74 24.15 8.73
CA LEU A 57 -8.36 23.90 9.15
C LEU A 57 -7.38 24.84 8.44
N GLU A 58 -7.54 25.06 7.13
CA GLU A 58 -6.73 26.01 6.37
C GLU A 58 -6.85 27.44 6.91
N SER A 59 -8.07 27.90 7.19
CA SER A 59 -8.33 29.21 7.81
C SER A 59 -7.78 29.31 9.23
N CYS A 60 -7.79 28.22 9.99
CA CYS A 60 -7.23 28.19 11.33
C CYS A 60 -5.70 28.28 11.26
N LEU A 61 -5.07 27.51 10.38
CA LEU A 61 -3.63 27.53 10.15
C LEU A 61 -3.15 28.88 9.65
N SER A 62 -3.88 29.54 8.74
CA SER A 62 -3.51 30.87 8.25
C SER A 62 -3.52 31.91 9.37
N SER A 63 -4.38 31.77 10.38
CA SER A 63 -4.39 32.67 11.55
C SER A 63 -3.15 32.55 12.45
N PHE A 64 -2.48 31.39 12.43
CA PHE A 64 -1.27 31.15 13.23
C PHE A 64 0.03 31.53 12.51
N VAL A 65 -0.01 31.71 11.19
CA VAL A 65 1.17 32.06 10.40
C VAL A 65 1.21 33.58 10.20
N PRO A 66 2.09 34.32 10.89
CA PRO A 66 2.24 35.75 10.64
C PRO A 66 2.67 35.99 9.19
N GLU A 67 2.01 36.92 8.50
CA GLU A 67 2.23 37.22 7.08
C GLU A 67 3.70 37.55 6.74
N ASP A 68 4.48 37.98 7.73
CA ASP A 68 5.91 38.28 7.60
C ASP A 68 6.79 37.04 7.32
N LYS A 69 6.23 35.82 7.38
CA LYS A 69 6.89 34.56 7.01
C LYS A 69 6.28 33.92 5.75
N ALA A 70 5.87 34.73 4.77
CA ALA A 70 5.43 34.33 3.42
C ALA A 70 6.49 33.60 2.55
N LYS A 71 7.42 32.86 3.18
CA LYS A 71 8.38 31.97 2.55
C LYS A 71 8.25 30.54 3.09
N MET A 72 7.08 30.11 3.56
CA MET A 72 6.84 28.67 3.62
C MET A 72 6.48 28.21 2.20
N PRO A 73 7.26 27.30 1.60
CA PRO A 73 6.96 26.81 0.27
C PRO A 73 5.58 26.15 0.33
N ARG A 74 4.64 26.68 -0.45
CA ARG A 74 3.33 26.07 -0.66
C ARG A 74 3.60 24.67 -1.21
N ILE A 75 3.35 23.65 -0.40
CA ILE A 75 3.57 22.26 -0.80
C ILE A 75 2.42 21.88 -1.73
N GLU A 76 2.53 22.26 -3.00
CA GLU A 76 1.52 21.98 -4.03
C GLU A 76 1.56 20.51 -4.49
N SER A 77 2.57 19.74 -4.05
CA SER A 77 2.74 18.34 -4.44
C SER A 77 3.63 17.59 -3.44
N TRP A 78 3.30 16.32 -3.19
CA TRP A 78 4.15 15.39 -2.43
C TRP A 78 5.55 15.23 -3.05
N ASN A 79 5.70 15.53 -4.35
CA ASN A 79 6.99 15.53 -5.03
C ASN A 79 7.86 16.75 -4.66
N SER A 80 7.27 17.87 -4.23
CA SER A 80 8.02 19.07 -3.83
C SER A 80 8.75 18.91 -2.49
N ILE A 81 8.29 18.00 -1.62
CA ILE A 81 8.96 17.69 -0.33
C ILE A 81 10.32 17.00 -0.58
N ALA A 82 10.47 16.29 -1.69
CA ALA A 82 11.75 15.66 -2.04
C ALA A 82 12.80 16.69 -2.47
N SER A 83 12.39 17.83 -3.03
CA SER A 83 13.31 18.86 -3.53
C SER A 83 13.86 19.77 -2.43
N THR A 84 13.11 20.04 -1.36
CA THR A 84 13.62 20.84 -0.22
C THR A 84 14.64 20.09 0.63
N ALA A 85 14.78 18.78 0.46
CA ALA A 85 15.87 18.01 1.07
C ALA A 85 17.25 18.30 0.43
N ALA A 86 17.28 18.87 -0.77
CA ALA A 86 18.51 19.24 -1.47
C ALA A 86 19.13 20.57 -0.99
N GLU A 87 18.41 21.36 -0.19
CA GLU A 87 18.93 22.64 0.34
C GLU A 87 19.82 22.49 1.59
N PHE A 88 20.05 21.25 2.05
CA PHE A 88 21.02 20.91 3.12
C PHE A 88 22.34 20.34 2.56
N GLU A 89 22.65 20.56 1.28
CA GLU A 89 23.81 19.97 0.58
C GLU A 89 25.18 20.60 0.94
N ASP A 90 25.26 21.68 1.72
CA ASP A 90 26.55 22.31 2.05
C ASP A 90 27.29 21.63 3.23
N GLU A 91 26.66 20.70 3.94
CA GLU A 91 27.33 19.88 4.96
C GLU A 91 27.31 18.41 4.55
N LYS A 92 28.50 17.82 4.39
CA LYS A 92 28.68 16.39 4.11
C LYS A 92 27.76 15.57 5.05
N PRO A 93 26.80 14.79 4.53
CA PRO A 93 25.82 14.14 5.38
C PRO A 93 26.53 13.20 6.36
N LEU A 94 26.43 13.52 7.65
CA LEU A 94 26.95 12.69 8.73
C LEU A 94 26.28 11.32 8.66
N VAL A 95 27.04 10.31 8.25
CA VAL A 95 26.55 8.95 8.07
C VAL A 95 25.94 8.45 9.38
N GLY A 96 24.65 8.12 9.34
CA GLY A 96 23.90 7.58 10.49
C GLY A 96 22.93 8.55 11.14
N ILE A 97 23.00 9.85 10.85
CA ILE A 97 22.03 10.84 11.33
C ILE A 97 21.04 11.15 10.22
N TYR A 98 19.83 10.59 10.33
CA TYR A 98 18.73 10.94 9.44
C TYR A 98 17.86 12.02 10.06
N PRO A 99 17.47 13.05 9.30
CA PRO A 99 16.38 13.94 9.68
C PRO A 99 15.10 13.15 10.02
N PRO A 100 14.22 13.66 10.90
CA PRO A 100 13.05 12.94 11.38
C PRO A 100 12.18 12.35 10.25
N HIS A 101 11.90 13.13 9.20
CA HIS A 101 11.08 12.72 8.07
C HIS A 101 11.72 11.57 7.25
N VAL A 102 13.04 11.63 6.99
CA VAL A 102 13.77 10.56 6.29
C VAL A 102 13.77 9.28 7.14
N ARG A 103 13.95 9.42 8.44
CA ARG A 103 13.96 8.29 9.38
C ARG A 103 12.61 7.58 9.38
N GLU A 104 11.52 8.33 9.43
CA GLU A 104 10.17 7.80 9.36
C GLU A 104 9.93 6.99 8.07
N GLN A 105 10.30 7.56 6.92
CA GLN A 105 10.21 6.87 5.62
C GLN A 105 11.01 5.56 5.60
N LYS A 106 12.25 5.58 6.12
CA LYS A 106 13.10 4.37 6.19
C LYS A 106 12.51 3.31 7.12
N ILE A 107 11.98 3.71 8.27
CA ILE A 107 11.30 2.81 9.21
C ILE A 107 10.07 2.18 8.54
N LEU A 108 9.24 2.98 7.87
CA LEU A 108 8.05 2.50 7.17
C LEU A 108 8.43 1.49 6.08
N LYS A 109 9.42 1.82 5.25
CA LYS A 109 9.94 0.92 4.20
C LYS A 109 10.44 -0.40 4.78
N TYR A 110 11.17 -0.35 5.90
CA TYR A 110 11.63 -1.55 6.60
C TYR A 110 10.48 -2.41 7.13
N LYS A 111 9.48 -1.79 7.78
CA LYS A 111 8.28 -2.49 8.29
C LYS A 111 7.51 -3.18 7.15
N MET A 112 7.32 -2.49 6.03
CA MET A 112 6.67 -3.05 4.84
C MET A 112 7.46 -4.23 4.26
N LYS A 113 8.80 -4.12 4.20
CA LYS A 113 9.68 -5.24 3.79
C LYS A 113 9.48 -6.46 4.68
N LEU A 114 9.47 -6.28 6.01
CA LEU A 114 9.22 -7.37 6.95
C LEU A 114 7.83 -8.00 6.77
N LYS A 115 6.79 -7.18 6.60
CA LYS A 115 5.42 -7.66 6.36
C LYS A 115 5.36 -8.55 5.11
N LYS A 116 5.91 -8.06 3.99
CA LYS A 116 6.00 -8.82 2.73
C LYS A 116 6.78 -10.13 2.89
N TYR A 117 7.90 -10.09 3.62
CA TYR A 117 8.71 -11.27 3.88
C TYR A 117 7.96 -12.32 4.72
N ARG A 118 7.27 -11.91 5.79
CA ARG A 118 6.48 -12.81 6.64
C ARG A 118 5.28 -13.43 5.92
N GLN A 119 4.68 -12.70 4.98
CA GLN A 119 3.63 -13.25 4.12
C GLN A 119 4.17 -14.33 3.17
N LYS A 120 5.35 -14.08 2.56
CA LYS A 120 5.97 -15.01 1.61
C LYS A 120 6.59 -16.23 2.29
N VAL A 121 7.27 -16.03 3.42
CA VAL A 121 8.01 -17.07 4.13
C VAL A 121 7.22 -17.46 5.38
N ARG A 122 6.59 -18.64 5.34
CA ARG A 122 6.05 -19.27 6.54
C ARG A 122 7.22 -19.58 7.48
N ILE A 123 7.31 -18.84 8.58
CA ILE A 123 8.27 -19.12 9.67
C ILE A 123 7.77 -20.38 10.39
N SER A 124 8.07 -21.56 9.83
CA SER A 124 7.93 -22.79 10.60
C SER A 124 9.18 -22.95 11.46
N ARG A 125 9.03 -22.82 12.79
CA ARG A 125 10.10 -23.23 13.74
C ARG A 125 10.31 -24.75 13.73
N SER A 126 9.40 -25.51 13.12
CA SER A 126 9.52 -26.94 12.83
C SER A 126 10.31 -27.17 11.54
N PHE A 127 11.57 -26.75 11.52
CA PHE A 127 12.48 -27.15 10.45
C PHE A 127 12.89 -28.62 10.66
N LYS A 128 11.98 -29.54 10.28
CA LYS A 128 12.15 -30.99 10.41
C LYS A 128 13.26 -31.53 9.51
N GLY A 129 13.44 -30.94 8.32
CA GLY A 129 14.35 -31.43 7.28
C GLY A 129 15.79 -31.67 7.74
N ARG A 130 16.57 -30.62 8.10
CA ARG A 130 17.98 -30.86 8.49
C ARG A 130 18.13 -31.60 9.81
N SER A 131 17.17 -31.47 10.72
CA SER A 131 17.22 -32.15 12.03
C SER A 131 17.03 -33.65 11.89
N GLU A 132 16.09 -34.09 11.04
CA GLU A 132 15.87 -35.50 10.72
C GLU A 132 17.04 -36.07 9.91
N THR A 133 17.51 -35.36 8.87
CA THR A 133 18.67 -35.80 8.10
C THR A 133 19.95 -35.87 8.95
N ALA A 134 20.15 -34.94 9.89
CA ALA A 134 21.31 -34.94 10.79
C ALA A 134 21.26 -36.03 11.89
N LYS A 135 20.07 -36.55 12.21
CA LYS A 135 19.91 -37.72 13.08
C LYS A 135 20.29 -39.02 12.36
N GLN A 136 20.03 -39.11 11.06
CA GLN A 136 20.31 -40.29 10.25
C GLN A 136 21.77 -40.39 9.77
N LYS A 137 22.52 -39.28 9.71
CA LYS A 137 23.93 -39.29 9.29
C LYS A 137 24.84 -39.95 10.33
N LEU A 138 25.71 -40.84 9.84
CA LEU A 138 26.73 -41.52 10.65
C LEU A 138 27.64 -40.51 11.36
N ARG A 139 27.92 -40.75 12.65
CA ARG A 139 28.86 -39.95 13.43
C ARG A 139 29.87 -40.82 14.17
N VAL A 140 31.11 -40.37 14.21
CA VAL A 140 32.17 -40.94 15.06
C VAL A 140 32.70 -39.80 15.93
N LYS A 141 32.67 -39.97 17.26
CA LYS A 141 33.05 -38.94 18.24
C LYS A 141 32.37 -37.58 18.00
N GLY A 142 31.08 -37.59 17.66
CA GLY A 142 30.27 -36.39 17.45
C GLY A 142 30.43 -35.69 16.09
N LYS A 143 31.39 -36.12 15.24
CA LYS A 143 31.60 -35.57 13.89
C LYS A 143 30.90 -36.44 12.84
N PHE A 144 30.30 -35.81 11.82
CA PHE A 144 29.73 -36.53 10.69
C PHE A 144 30.82 -37.21 9.86
N VAL A 145 30.59 -38.46 9.47
CA VAL A 145 31.52 -39.21 8.61
C VAL A 145 30.82 -39.47 7.27
N LYS A 146 31.55 -39.33 6.17
CA LYS A 146 31.07 -39.75 4.85
C LYS A 146 30.92 -41.27 4.92
N SER A 147 29.77 -41.80 4.51
CA SER A 147 29.55 -43.25 4.50
C SER A 147 30.77 -43.90 3.87
N PHE A 148 31.45 -44.76 4.64
CA PHE A 148 32.54 -45.56 4.12
C PHE A 148 31.91 -46.40 3.01
N ASP A 149 32.28 -46.12 1.76
CA ASP A 149 32.11 -47.09 0.71
C ASP A 149 32.79 -48.37 1.21
N ASN A 150 32.07 -49.49 1.13
CA ASN A 150 32.50 -50.79 1.64
C ASN A 150 33.87 -51.18 1.08
N ASN A 151 34.96 -50.76 1.71
CA ASN A 151 36.23 -51.49 1.69
C ASN A 151 36.31 -52.25 2.99
N LEU A 152 35.47 -53.27 3.04
CA LEU A 152 35.58 -54.40 3.94
C LEU A 152 36.73 -55.27 3.39
N ASN A 153 37.96 -54.80 3.58
CA ASN A 153 39.24 -55.48 3.39
C ASN A 153 40.36 -54.45 3.56
N ASP A 154 40.72 -54.15 4.80
CA ASP A 154 42.12 -54.02 5.18
C ASP A 154 42.17 -54.02 6.71
N LEU A 155 42.90 -55.03 7.21
CA LEU A 155 43.13 -55.36 8.61
C LEU A 155 43.74 -54.20 9.41
#